data_AF-A0AAW4JGG3-F1
#
_entry.id   AF-A0AAW4JGG3-F1
#
_cell.length_a   1.000
_cell.length_b   1.000
_cell.length_c   1.000
_cell.angle_alpha   90.00
_cell.angle_beta   90.00
_cell.angle_gamma   90.00
#
_symmetry.space_group_name_H-M   'P 1'
#
loop_
_entity.id
_entity.type
_entity.pdbx_description
1 polymer ?
#
loop_
_entity_poly.entity_id
_entity_poly.type
_entity_poly.pdbx_seq_one_letter_code
_entity_poly.pdbx_strand_id
1 'polypeptide(L)'
;MSDRRRPAGGRPEAAPGPGTPARRHPRPSREQLAAAADRLLPDVITPGLDVLFVGINPGLWSAATGWHFARPGNRFWPALHRGGFTPRLLHPSEQDTLPALGLGITNMVARASARADELTAGELVDGAATLTAKVERYRPRWVAVVGVTAYRIGFARPKAGFGPQPETLATARLWVLPNPSGLNAHFTPETLGAAFAELRAAVVAG
;
A
#
# COMPACT_ATOMS: atom_id res chain seq x y z
N MET A 1 3.69 -16.36 69.90
CA MET A 1 4.84 -15.48 69.62
C MET A 1 5.77 -16.17 68.64
N SER A 2 6.28 -15.40 67.69
CA SER A 2 7.32 -15.74 66.69
C SER A 2 6.87 -16.41 65.40
N ASP A 3 6.26 -15.55 64.58
CA ASP A 3 6.40 -15.39 63.14
C ASP A 3 7.79 -15.81 62.59
N ARG A 4 7.83 -16.71 61.59
CA ARG A 4 8.93 -16.82 60.62
C ARG A 4 8.38 -17.19 59.24
N ARG A 5 8.02 -16.15 58.49
CA ARG A 5 7.75 -16.18 57.04
C ARG A 5 8.94 -16.73 56.27
N ARG A 6 8.67 -17.65 55.33
CA ARG A 6 9.58 -17.99 54.22
C ARG A 6 9.61 -16.83 53.22
N PRO A 7 10.77 -16.42 52.68
CA PRO A 7 10.78 -15.51 51.55
C PRO A 7 10.47 -16.29 50.27
N ALA A 8 9.53 -15.77 49.48
CA ALA A 8 9.24 -16.25 48.14
C ALA A 8 10.41 -15.91 47.20
N GLY A 9 10.96 -16.92 46.53
CA GLY A 9 11.93 -16.73 45.46
C GLY A 9 11.24 -16.10 44.25
N GLY A 10 11.48 -14.79 44.04
CA GLY A 10 11.12 -14.11 42.80
C GLY A 10 12.00 -14.62 41.66
N ARG A 11 11.38 -15.09 40.58
CA ARG A 11 12.08 -15.23 39.29
C ARG A 11 12.57 -13.85 38.87
N PRO A 12 13.80 -13.70 38.35
CA PRO A 12 14.19 -12.45 37.72
C PRO A 12 13.30 -12.23 36.48
N GLU A 13 12.56 -11.13 36.51
CA GLU A 13 11.84 -10.58 35.37
C GLU A 13 12.88 -10.27 34.28
N ALA A 14 12.77 -10.96 33.14
CA ALA A 14 13.68 -10.78 32.03
C ALA A 14 13.60 -9.33 31.55
N ALA A 15 14.75 -8.64 31.57
CA ALA A 15 14.85 -7.28 31.05
C ALA A 15 14.37 -7.23 29.59
N PRO A 16 13.56 -6.23 29.19
CA PRO A 16 13.15 -6.07 27.81
C PRO A 16 14.40 -5.86 26.95
N GLY A 17 14.58 -6.71 25.94
CA GLY A 17 15.66 -6.56 24.96
C GLY A 17 15.61 -5.21 24.25
N PRO A 18 16.73 -4.74 23.68
CA PRO A 18 16.78 -3.44 23.02
C PRO A 18 15.81 -3.44 21.83
N GLY A 19 14.67 -2.75 22.00
CA GLY A 19 13.70 -2.56 20.92
C GLY A 19 14.38 -1.87 19.75
N THR A 20 14.22 -2.43 18.54
CA THR A 20 14.62 -1.76 17.31
C THR A 20 14.06 -0.33 17.33
N PRO A 21 14.90 0.71 17.15
CA PRO A 21 14.42 2.08 17.19
C PRO A 21 13.30 2.24 16.17
N ALA A 22 12.16 2.80 16.60
CA ALA A 22 11.04 3.09 15.72
C ALA A 22 11.56 3.87 14.51
N ARG A 23 11.46 3.27 13.32
CA ARG A 23 11.95 3.87 12.07
C ARG A 23 11.22 5.20 11.88
N ARG A 24 11.97 6.30 11.90
CA ARG A 24 11.40 7.64 11.73
C ARG A 24 11.03 7.84 10.27
N HIS A 25 9.84 8.39 10.02
CA HIS A 25 9.50 8.89 8.70
C HIS A 25 10.53 9.98 8.31
N PRO A 26 11.30 9.79 7.22
CA PRO A 26 12.16 10.82 6.68
C PRO A 26 11.30 12.04 6.39
N ARG A 27 11.81 13.24 6.65
CA ARG A 27 11.17 14.49 6.24
C ARG A 27 12.04 15.14 5.16
N PRO A 28 11.83 14.81 3.88
CA PRO A 28 12.60 15.41 2.81
C PRO A 28 12.46 16.93 2.82
N SER A 29 13.57 17.63 2.56
CA SER A 29 13.55 19.07 2.35
C SER A 29 12.77 19.43 1.08
N ARG A 30 12.39 20.70 0.93
CA ARG A 30 11.74 21.19 -0.29
C ARG A 30 12.58 20.93 -1.54
N GLU A 31 13.90 21.11 -1.42
CA GLU A 31 14.86 20.84 -2.49
C GLU A 31 14.91 19.35 -2.84
N GLN A 32 14.92 18.47 -1.85
CA GLN A 32 14.88 17.02 -2.08
C GLN A 32 13.57 16.57 -2.73
N LEU A 33 12.44 17.19 -2.39
CA LEU A 33 11.16 16.93 -3.06
C LEU A 33 11.18 17.41 -4.52
N ALA A 34 11.76 18.58 -4.80
CA ALA A 34 11.90 19.08 -6.17
C ALA A 34 12.81 18.17 -7.01
N ALA A 35 13.96 17.76 -6.46
CA ALA A 35 14.90 16.84 -7.11
C ALA A 35 14.36 15.40 -7.25
N ALA A 36 13.26 15.08 -6.59
CA ALA A 36 12.60 13.79 -6.70
C ALA A 36 11.54 13.72 -7.81
N ALA A 37 11.18 14.84 -8.44
CA ALA A 37 10.16 14.87 -9.49
C ALA A 37 10.53 13.95 -10.68
N ASP A 38 11.82 13.85 -11.00
CA ASP A 38 12.32 13.02 -12.10
C ASP A 38 12.73 11.59 -11.66
N ARG A 39 12.54 11.25 -10.38
CA ARG A 39 12.91 9.92 -9.87
C ARG A 39 11.80 8.92 -10.10
N LEU A 40 12.17 7.79 -10.67
CA LEU A 40 11.32 6.61 -10.71
C LEU A 40 11.31 5.92 -9.34
N LEU A 41 10.14 5.43 -8.95
CA LEU A 41 9.97 4.58 -7.78
C LEU A 41 9.88 3.12 -8.25
N PRO A 42 10.86 2.26 -7.92
CA PRO A 42 10.83 0.85 -8.31
C PRO A 42 9.60 0.12 -7.78
N ASP A 43 9.09 -0.83 -8.57
CA ASP A 43 8.00 -1.70 -8.14
C ASP A 43 8.50 -2.68 -7.06
N VAL A 44 7.62 -3.00 -6.12
CA VAL A 44 7.76 -4.14 -5.22
C VAL A 44 6.91 -5.27 -5.79
N ILE A 45 7.51 -6.11 -6.64
CA ILE A 45 6.75 -7.10 -7.41
C ILE A 45 7.55 -8.38 -7.65
N THR A 46 6.88 -9.52 -7.51
CA THR A 46 7.40 -10.84 -7.86
C THR A 46 6.32 -11.64 -8.60
N PRO A 47 6.65 -12.74 -9.29
CA PRO A 47 5.64 -13.61 -9.88
C PRO A 47 4.72 -14.25 -8.81
N GLY A 48 3.47 -14.51 -9.17
CA GLY A 48 2.56 -15.36 -8.38
C GLY A 48 2.03 -14.74 -7.07
N LEU A 49 1.97 -13.41 -6.98
CA LEU A 49 1.41 -12.71 -5.82
C LEU A 49 -0.10 -12.99 -5.66
N ASP A 50 -0.58 -13.00 -4.42
CA ASP A 50 -2.02 -13.00 -4.13
C ASP A 50 -2.66 -11.68 -4.53
N VAL A 51 -2.01 -10.55 -4.18
CA VAL A 51 -2.51 -9.21 -4.50
C VAL A 51 -1.37 -8.29 -4.95
N LEU A 52 -1.53 -7.68 -6.12
CA LEU A 52 -0.75 -6.52 -6.54
C LEU A 52 -1.57 -5.24 -6.29
N PHE A 53 -1.14 -4.44 -5.32
CA PHE A 53 -1.72 -3.11 -5.09
C PHE A 53 -1.16 -2.10 -6.09
N VAL A 54 -2.03 -1.29 -6.67
CA VAL A 54 -1.67 -0.33 -7.70
C VAL A 54 -2.06 1.08 -7.24
N GLY A 55 -1.06 1.87 -6.87
CA GLY A 55 -1.24 3.30 -6.68
C GLY A 55 -1.45 4.03 -8.01
N ILE A 56 -1.90 5.29 -7.95
CA ILE A 56 -2.07 6.11 -9.15
C ILE A 56 -0.69 6.45 -9.73
N ASN A 57 0.11 7.17 -8.95
CA ASN A 57 1.48 7.52 -9.25
C ASN A 57 2.24 7.85 -7.95
N PRO A 58 3.59 7.84 -7.97
CA PRO A 58 4.37 8.26 -6.81
C PRO A 58 4.11 9.74 -6.47
N GLY A 59 3.76 10.01 -5.21
CA GLY A 59 3.87 11.37 -4.69
C GLY A 59 5.35 11.76 -4.52
N LEU A 60 5.69 13.05 -4.57
CA LEU A 60 7.07 13.53 -4.40
C LEU A 60 7.76 12.98 -3.14
N TRP A 61 7.03 12.75 -2.05
CA TRP A 61 7.56 12.14 -0.83
C TRP A 61 7.97 10.68 -1.04
N SER A 62 7.15 9.91 -1.76
CA SER A 62 7.44 8.52 -2.11
C SER A 62 8.64 8.45 -3.05
N ALA A 63 8.72 9.35 -4.04
CA ALA A 63 9.85 9.45 -4.95
C ALA A 63 11.15 9.85 -4.22
N ALA A 64 11.08 10.78 -3.26
CA ALA A 64 12.24 11.22 -2.50
C ALA A 64 12.77 10.14 -1.53
N THR A 65 11.87 9.35 -0.96
CA THR A 65 12.23 8.30 0.02
C THR A 65 12.51 6.94 -0.60
N GLY A 66 12.06 6.71 -1.85
CA GLY A 66 12.12 5.40 -2.49
C GLY A 66 11.10 4.41 -1.94
N TRP A 67 10.09 4.86 -1.19
CA TRP A 67 9.08 3.99 -0.58
C TRP A 67 7.67 4.33 -1.03
N HIS A 68 6.88 3.30 -1.31
CA HIS A 68 5.48 3.45 -1.69
C HIS A 68 4.65 4.01 -0.53
N PHE A 69 3.73 4.92 -0.86
CA PHE A 69 2.82 5.56 0.10
C PHE A 69 3.50 6.16 1.34
N ALA A 70 4.69 6.76 1.18
CA ALA A 70 5.56 7.14 2.30
C ALA A 70 5.17 8.42 3.05
N ARG A 71 4.36 9.29 2.43
CA ARG A 71 3.99 10.60 3.01
C ARG A 71 3.26 10.39 4.34
N PRO A 72 3.66 11.08 5.43
CA PRO A 72 2.89 11.11 6.66
C PRO A 72 1.43 11.50 6.41
N GLY A 73 0.49 10.75 7.00
CA GLY A 73 -0.94 10.91 6.76
C GLY A 73 -1.49 10.17 5.53
N ASN A 74 -0.65 9.52 4.71
CA ASN A 74 -1.13 8.48 3.81
C ASN A 74 -1.55 7.25 4.63
N ARG A 75 -2.73 6.71 4.33
CA ARG A 75 -3.37 5.66 5.13
C ARG A 75 -3.26 4.27 4.52
N PHE A 76 -2.45 4.08 3.47
CA PHE A 76 -2.28 2.78 2.82
C PHE A 76 -1.79 1.72 3.80
N TRP A 77 -0.67 1.96 4.47
CA TRP A 77 -0.08 1.02 5.42
C TRP A 77 -1.00 0.72 6.63
N PRO A 78 -1.64 1.73 7.25
CA PRO A 78 -2.69 1.47 8.23
C PRO A 78 -3.88 0.68 7.71
N ALA A 79 -4.37 0.95 6.49
CA ALA A 79 -5.49 0.24 5.89
C ALA A 79 -5.13 -1.21 5.55
N LEU A 80 -3.92 -1.44 5.03
CA LEU A 80 -3.38 -2.75 4.74
C LEU A 80 -3.34 -3.62 6.01
N HIS A 81 -2.83 -3.07 7.12
CA HIS A 81 -2.81 -3.78 8.39
C HIS A 81 -4.22 -4.00 8.96
N ARG A 82 -5.07 -2.97 9.00
CA ARG A 82 -6.45 -3.08 9.50
C ARG A 82 -7.31 -4.05 8.68
N GLY A 83 -7.07 -4.12 7.37
CA GLY A 83 -7.68 -5.10 6.47
C GLY A 83 -7.16 -6.52 6.65
N GLY A 84 -6.20 -6.73 7.56
CA GLY A 84 -5.66 -8.02 7.93
C GLY A 84 -4.52 -8.54 7.04
N PHE A 85 -4.11 -7.80 5.99
CA PHE A 85 -3.07 -8.23 5.05
C PHE A 85 -1.70 -8.38 5.69
N THR A 86 -1.39 -7.61 6.73
CA THR A 86 -0.11 -7.69 7.44
C THR A 86 -0.31 -8.00 8.92
N PRO A 87 0.55 -8.82 9.55
CA PRO A 87 0.40 -9.23 10.95
C PRO A 87 0.60 -8.10 11.96
N ARG A 88 1.27 -7.03 11.52
CA ARG A 88 1.48 -5.77 12.25
C ARG A 88 1.43 -4.61 11.27
N LEU A 89 1.38 -3.39 11.80
CA LEU A 89 1.58 -2.19 11.00
C LEU A 89 3.04 -2.13 10.52
N LEU A 90 3.24 -2.23 9.21
CA LEU A 90 4.55 -2.05 8.58
C LEU A 90 4.82 -0.57 8.32
N HIS A 91 6.05 -0.14 8.54
CA HIS A 91 6.54 1.15 8.08
C HIS A 91 6.84 1.09 6.55
N PRO A 92 6.66 2.16 5.76
CA PRO A 92 6.92 2.14 4.32
C PRO A 92 8.28 1.59 3.89
N SER A 93 9.32 1.82 4.69
CA SER A 93 10.67 1.28 4.44
C SER A 93 10.78 -0.25 4.52
N GLU A 94 9.72 -0.91 4.99
CA GLU A 94 9.63 -2.38 5.11
C GLU A 94 8.88 -2.98 3.92
N GLN A 95 8.59 -2.20 2.86
CA GLN A 95 7.85 -2.66 1.68
C GLN A 95 8.42 -3.93 1.05
N ASP A 96 9.73 -4.13 1.12
CA ASP A 96 10.39 -5.29 0.52
C ASP A 96 10.07 -6.61 1.25
N THR A 97 9.40 -6.56 2.40
CA THR A 97 8.87 -7.77 3.08
C THR A 97 7.53 -8.23 2.50
N LEU A 98 6.85 -7.40 1.70
CA LEU A 98 5.52 -7.71 1.17
C LEU A 98 5.48 -8.95 0.27
N PRO A 99 6.46 -9.22 -0.61
CA PRO A 99 6.42 -10.40 -1.46
C PRO A 99 6.37 -11.72 -0.66
N ALA A 100 7.02 -11.78 0.50
CA ALA A 100 6.97 -12.93 1.40
C ALA A 100 5.58 -13.16 2.02
N LEU A 101 4.69 -12.15 1.96
CA LEU A 101 3.30 -12.23 2.38
C LEU A 101 2.34 -12.42 1.18
N GLY A 102 2.86 -12.65 -0.02
CA GLY A 102 2.06 -12.74 -1.24
C GLY A 102 1.57 -11.39 -1.76
N LEU A 103 2.15 -10.27 -1.31
CA LEU A 103 1.69 -8.92 -1.63
C LEU A 103 2.74 -8.17 -2.47
N GLY A 104 2.28 -7.32 -3.37
CA GLY A 104 3.14 -6.41 -4.13
C GLY A 104 2.55 -5.01 -4.23
N ILE A 105 3.39 -4.05 -4.64
CA ILE A 105 3.01 -2.67 -4.88
C ILE A 105 3.66 -2.15 -6.16
N THR A 106 2.86 -1.54 -7.03
CA THR A 106 3.29 -0.76 -8.21
C THR A 106 2.47 0.54 -8.27
N ASN A 107 2.80 1.40 -9.22
CA ASN A 107 1.90 2.47 -9.65
C ASN A 107 1.44 2.25 -11.11
N MET A 108 0.28 2.83 -11.45
CA MET A 108 -0.24 2.88 -12.82
C MET A 108 0.62 3.80 -13.69
N VAL A 109 0.96 4.98 -13.18
CA VAL A 109 1.82 5.96 -13.87
C VAL A 109 3.14 6.08 -13.13
N ALA A 110 4.25 6.05 -13.88
CA ALA A 110 5.60 6.07 -13.32
C ALA A 110 6.06 7.46 -12.86
N ARG A 111 5.57 8.52 -13.52
CA ARG A 111 5.95 9.90 -13.25
C ARG A 111 5.51 10.34 -11.85
N ALA A 112 6.44 10.89 -11.08
CA ALA A 112 6.11 11.48 -9.80
C ALA A 112 5.41 12.84 -9.97
N SER A 113 4.47 13.16 -9.09
CA SER A 113 3.83 14.48 -9.05
C SER A 113 3.50 14.89 -7.61
N ALA A 114 3.22 16.18 -7.40
CA ALA A 114 2.79 16.64 -6.08
C ALA A 114 1.36 16.15 -5.78
N ARG A 115 0.51 16.11 -6.81
CA ARG A 115 -0.87 15.64 -6.74
C ARG A 115 -1.23 14.75 -7.91
N ALA A 116 -2.11 13.77 -7.66
CA ALA A 116 -2.57 12.82 -8.68
C ALA A 116 -3.46 13.47 -9.75
N ASP A 117 -4.08 14.63 -9.46
CA ASP A 117 -4.91 15.40 -10.40
C ASP A 117 -4.07 16.18 -11.45
N GLU A 118 -2.74 16.16 -11.33
CA GLU A 118 -1.79 16.68 -12.33
C GLU A 118 -1.47 15.68 -13.45
N LEU A 119 -2.05 14.46 -13.40
CA LEU A 119 -1.92 13.48 -14.47
C LEU A 119 -2.95 13.74 -15.56
N THR A 120 -2.50 13.70 -16.81
CA THR A 120 -3.40 13.77 -17.96
C THR A 120 -4.15 12.45 -18.15
N ALA A 121 -5.29 12.50 -18.86
CA ALA A 121 -6.01 11.28 -19.21
C ALA A 121 -5.18 10.33 -20.08
N GLY A 122 -4.35 10.88 -21.00
CA GLY A 122 -3.44 10.10 -21.83
C GLY A 122 -2.44 9.30 -21.00
N GLU A 123 -1.81 9.94 -20.00
CA GLU A 123 -0.88 9.24 -19.09
C GLU A 123 -1.53 8.09 -18.33
N LEU A 124 -2.80 8.25 -17.91
CA LEU A 124 -3.53 7.18 -17.23
C LEU A 124 -3.86 6.01 -18.17
N VAL A 125 -4.18 6.31 -19.44
CA VAL A 125 -4.44 5.28 -20.47
C VAL A 125 -3.15 4.52 -20.81
N ASP A 126 -2.04 5.22 -21.03
CA ASP A 126 -0.73 4.61 -21.28
C ASP A 126 -0.23 3.81 -20.08
N GLY A 127 -0.47 4.34 -18.88
CA GLY A 127 -0.18 3.67 -17.61
C GLY A 127 -0.99 2.39 -17.43
N ALA A 128 -2.27 2.39 -17.80
CA ALA A 128 -3.11 1.19 -17.78
C ALA A 128 -2.63 0.11 -18.77
N ALA A 129 -2.17 0.49 -19.97
CA ALA A 129 -1.56 -0.44 -20.91
C ALA A 129 -0.26 -1.05 -20.34
N THR A 130 0.61 -0.21 -19.76
CA THR A 130 1.86 -0.64 -19.11
C THR A 130 1.59 -1.58 -17.94
N LEU A 131 0.58 -1.27 -17.12
CA LEU A 131 0.15 -2.10 -16.01
C LEU A 131 -0.38 -3.46 -16.48
N THR A 132 -1.16 -3.49 -17.57
CA THR A 132 -1.64 -4.75 -18.17
C THR A 132 -0.45 -5.66 -18.52
N ALA A 133 0.58 -5.13 -19.17
CA ALA A 133 1.78 -5.91 -19.52
C ALA A 133 2.53 -6.42 -18.27
N LYS A 134 2.59 -5.65 -17.19
CA LYS A 134 3.14 -6.14 -15.90
C LYS A 134 2.30 -7.29 -15.35
N VAL A 135 0.98 -7.19 -15.40
CA VAL A 135 0.07 -8.21 -14.87
C VAL A 135 0.16 -9.51 -15.68
N GLU A 136 0.30 -9.44 -17.00
CA GLU A 136 0.57 -10.61 -17.86
C GLU A 136 1.88 -11.31 -17.50
N ARG A 137 2.93 -10.53 -17.21
CA ARG A 137 4.26 -11.02 -16.85
C ARG A 137 4.30 -11.66 -15.47
N TYR A 138 3.78 -10.97 -14.45
CA TYR A 138 3.92 -11.37 -13.05
C TYR A 138 2.75 -12.22 -12.54
N ARG A 139 1.63 -12.24 -13.27
CA ARG A 139 0.46 -13.09 -13.01
C ARG A 139 -0.01 -13.08 -11.55
N PRO A 140 -0.27 -11.91 -10.93
CA PRO A 140 -0.91 -11.87 -9.63
C PRO A 140 -2.33 -12.45 -9.71
N ARG A 141 -2.85 -13.01 -8.62
CA ARG A 141 -4.25 -13.50 -8.55
C ARG A 141 -5.23 -12.33 -8.59
N TRP A 142 -4.92 -11.26 -7.85
CA TRP A 142 -5.71 -10.04 -7.79
C TRP A 142 -4.88 -8.80 -8.11
N VAL A 143 -5.50 -7.85 -8.79
CA VAL A 143 -5.01 -6.48 -8.95
C VAL A 143 -5.96 -5.53 -8.25
N ALA A 144 -5.45 -4.77 -7.28
CA ALA A 144 -6.23 -3.81 -6.51
C ALA A 144 -5.81 -2.38 -6.84
N VAL A 145 -6.61 -1.68 -7.65
CA VAL A 145 -6.35 -0.27 -8.01
C VAL A 145 -6.85 0.65 -6.92
N VAL A 146 -5.93 1.42 -6.35
CA VAL A 146 -6.15 2.26 -5.19
C VAL A 146 -6.46 3.70 -5.63
N GLY A 147 -7.73 3.91 -6.00
CA GLY A 147 -8.23 5.19 -6.50
C GLY A 147 -9.15 5.02 -7.71
N VAL A 148 -10.46 5.16 -7.49
CA VAL A 148 -11.49 4.94 -8.52
C VAL A 148 -11.35 5.84 -9.74
N THR A 149 -10.97 7.11 -9.58
CA THR A 149 -10.87 8.03 -10.73
C THR A 149 -9.80 7.60 -11.73
N ALA A 150 -8.61 7.21 -11.24
CA ALA A 150 -7.54 6.71 -12.10
C ALA A 150 -7.96 5.43 -12.82
N TYR A 151 -8.63 4.51 -12.11
CA TYR A 151 -9.20 3.31 -12.73
C TYR A 151 -10.19 3.65 -13.85
N ARG A 152 -11.17 4.52 -13.55
CA ARG A 152 -12.22 4.92 -14.51
C ARG A 152 -11.64 5.51 -15.79
N ILE A 153 -10.61 6.34 -15.68
CA ILE A 153 -9.97 7.00 -16.82
C ILE A 153 -9.07 6.00 -17.56
N GLY A 154 -8.10 5.38 -16.87
CA GLY A 154 -7.10 4.52 -17.49
C GLY A 154 -7.68 3.30 -18.19
N PHE A 155 -8.76 2.71 -17.65
CA PHE A 155 -9.42 1.54 -18.23
C PHE A 155 -10.70 1.85 -19.02
N ALA A 156 -11.02 3.14 -19.24
CA ALA A 156 -12.26 3.57 -19.88
C ALA A 156 -13.52 2.92 -19.26
N ARG A 157 -13.65 3.06 -17.93
CA ARG A 157 -14.76 2.52 -17.13
C ARG A 157 -15.47 3.62 -16.33
N PRO A 158 -16.13 4.60 -16.97
CA PRO A 158 -16.64 5.80 -16.30
C PRO A 158 -17.62 5.54 -15.15
N LYS A 159 -18.31 4.39 -15.15
CA LYS A 159 -19.31 4.00 -14.16
C LYS A 159 -18.79 3.04 -13.08
N ALA A 160 -17.50 2.68 -13.09
CA ALA A 160 -16.95 1.73 -12.12
C ALA A 160 -17.14 2.19 -10.67
N GLY A 161 -17.55 1.28 -9.79
CA GLY A 161 -17.66 1.50 -8.35
C GLY A 161 -16.46 0.96 -7.59
N PHE A 162 -16.46 1.14 -6.25
CA PHE A 162 -15.54 0.42 -5.38
C PHE A 162 -15.94 -1.07 -5.29
N GLY A 163 -14.98 -1.93 -4.96
CA GLY A 163 -15.21 -3.37 -4.84
C GLY A 163 -14.72 -4.17 -6.05
N PRO A 164 -15.15 -5.44 -6.17
CA PRO A 164 -14.77 -6.31 -7.28
C PRO A 164 -15.31 -5.76 -8.60
N GLN A 165 -14.50 -5.84 -9.65
CA GLN A 165 -14.93 -5.47 -11.01
C GLN A 165 -15.28 -6.75 -11.80
N PRO A 166 -16.23 -6.68 -12.74
CA PRO A 166 -16.66 -7.85 -13.50
C PRO A 166 -15.62 -8.30 -14.52
N GLU A 167 -14.78 -7.39 -15.02
CA GLU A 167 -13.66 -7.69 -15.89
C GLU A 167 -12.41 -8.22 -15.15
N THR A 168 -11.54 -8.90 -15.89
CA THR A 168 -10.17 -9.20 -15.49
C THR A 168 -9.18 -8.22 -16.11
N LEU A 169 -8.02 -8.08 -15.48
CA LEU A 169 -6.84 -7.45 -16.09
C LEU A 169 -5.88 -8.57 -16.49
N ALA A 170 -5.82 -8.87 -17.78
CA ALA A 170 -5.26 -10.13 -18.26
C ALA A 170 -5.87 -11.33 -17.49
N THR A 171 -5.04 -12.10 -16.78
CA THR A 171 -5.50 -13.26 -15.98
C THR A 171 -5.91 -12.90 -14.56
N ALA A 172 -5.71 -11.66 -14.10
CA ALA A 172 -5.94 -11.25 -12.72
C ALA A 172 -7.35 -10.71 -12.51
N ARG A 173 -7.98 -11.04 -11.36
CA ARG A 173 -9.25 -10.44 -10.95
C ARG A 173 -9.01 -9.00 -10.51
N LEU A 174 -9.94 -8.11 -10.84
CA LEU A 174 -9.81 -6.68 -10.53
C LEU A 174 -10.63 -6.27 -9.30
N TRP A 175 -10.04 -5.40 -8.49
CA TRP A 175 -10.70 -4.72 -7.38
C TRP A 175 -10.35 -3.23 -7.39
N VAL A 176 -11.33 -2.39 -7.07
CA VAL A 176 -11.12 -0.95 -6.93
C VAL A 176 -11.29 -0.55 -5.47
N LEU A 177 -10.23 0.03 -4.90
CA LEU A 177 -10.19 0.52 -3.52
C LEU A 177 -10.26 2.05 -3.47
N PRO A 178 -10.74 2.63 -2.35
CA PRO A 178 -10.65 4.06 -2.13
C PRO A 178 -9.20 4.56 -2.05
N ASN A 179 -8.96 5.81 -2.45
CA ASN A 179 -7.63 6.42 -2.35
C ASN A 179 -7.27 6.71 -0.87
N PRO A 180 -6.14 6.19 -0.34
CA PRO A 180 -5.74 6.30 1.06
C PRO A 180 -5.07 7.64 1.41
N SER A 181 -4.85 8.52 0.42
CA SER A 181 -4.31 9.86 0.65
C SER A 181 -5.06 10.56 1.78
N GLY A 182 -4.34 11.19 2.71
CA GLY A 182 -4.96 11.97 3.80
C GLY A 182 -5.80 13.15 3.33
N LEU A 183 -5.67 13.55 2.06
CA LEU A 183 -6.52 14.58 1.44
C LEU A 183 -7.94 14.07 1.13
N ASN A 184 -8.15 12.76 1.11
CA ASN A 184 -9.46 12.16 0.87
C ASN A 184 -10.29 12.13 2.16
N ALA A 185 -11.08 13.17 2.40
CA ALA A 185 -11.90 13.31 3.60
C ALA A 185 -13.11 12.36 3.65
N HIS A 186 -13.52 11.78 2.51
CA HIS A 186 -14.71 10.91 2.42
C HIS A 186 -14.51 9.53 3.04
N PHE A 187 -13.26 9.12 3.28
CA PHE A 187 -12.95 7.84 3.87
C PHE A 187 -12.20 8.03 5.17
N THR A 188 -12.67 7.38 6.24
CA THR A 188 -12.01 7.36 7.53
C THR A 188 -10.99 6.22 7.57
N PRO A 189 -10.06 6.19 8.55
CA PRO A 189 -9.18 5.05 8.74
C PRO A 189 -9.93 3.72 8.90
N GLU A 190 -11.11 3.73 9.51
CA GLU A 190 -11.97 2.58 9.74
C GLU A 190 -12.61 2.11 8.45
N THR A 191 -13.20 3.01 7.65
CA THR A 191 -13.85 2.63 6.39
C THR A 191 -12.84 2.20 5.33
N LEU A 192 -11.63 2.75 5.32
CA LEU A 192 -10.52 2.23 4.52
C LEU A 192 -10.11 0.83 4.95
N GLY A 193 -9.98 0.59 6.27
CA GLY A 193 -9.68 -0.73 6.80
C GLY A 193 -10.73 -1.77 6.40
N ALA A 194 -12.02 -1.42 6.49
CA ALA A 194 -13.12 -2.28 6.07
C ALA A 194 -13.06 -2.62 4.56
N ALA A 195 -12.82 -1.62 3.70
CA ALA A 195 -12.69 -1.86 2.26
C ALA A 195 -11.52 -2.81 1.91
N PHE A 196 -10.41 -2.73 2.64
CA PHE A 196 -9.29 -3.66 2.49
C PHE A 196 -9.65 -5.05 3.05
N ALA A 197 -10.39 -5.14 4.15
CA ALA A 197 -10.84 -6.41 4.72
C ALA A 197 -11.78 -7.17 3.77
N GLU A 198 -12.66 -6.46 3.06
CA GLU A 198 -13.53 -7.06 2.03
C GLU A 198 -12.71 -7.70 0.90
N LEU A 199 -11.69 -7.00 0.39
CA LEU A 199 -10.76 -7.58 -0.57
C LEU A 199 -10.04 -8.80 0.02
N ARG A 200 -9.57 -8.71 1.27
CA ARG A 200 -8.89 -9.85 1.91
C ARG A 200 -9.79 -11.07 2.02
N ALA A 201 -11.06 -10.90 2.37
CA ALA A 201 -12.02 -11.99 2.41
C ALA A 201 -12.17 -12.67 1.04
N ALA A 202 -12.22 -11.88 -0.05
CA ALA A 202 -12.26 -12.42 -1.41
C ALA A 202 -11.00 -13.19 -1.80
N VAL A 203 -9.81 -12.71 -1.40
CA VAL A 203 -8.53 -13.39 -1.66
C VAL A 203 -8.43 -14.73 -0.92
N VAL A 204 -8.93 -14.80 0.31
CA VAL A 204 -8.96 -16.04 1.11
C VAL A 204 -9.98 -17.03 0.56
N ALA A 205 -11.10 -16.54 0.00
CA ALA A 205 -12.17 -17.38 -0.51
C ALA A 205 -11.87 -18.01 -1.90
N GLY A 206 -10.92 -17.48 -2.69
CA GLY A 206 -10.69 -17.97 -4.04
C GLY A 206 -9.50 -17.39 -4.79
#